data_AF-A0A7J8PND7-F1
#
_entry.id   AF-A0A7J8PND7-F1
#
_cell.length_a   1.000
_cell.length_b   1.000
_cell.length_c   1.000
_cell.angle_alpha   90.00
_cell.angle_beta   90.00
_cell.angle_gamma   90.00
#
_symmetry.space_group_name_H-M   'P 1'
#
loop_
_entity.id
_entity.type
_entity.pdbx_description
1 polymer ?
#
loop_
_entity_poly.entity_id
_entity_poly.type
_entity_poly.pdbx_seq_one_letter_code
_entity_poly.pdbx_strand_id
1 'polypeptide(L)'
;KDTYLKAYEYDLQPINRSHEWTKSGIEPVLPPIEKTMPSKPKKNRRKAKNEPKKVKSGQLNRASLIMRCRKCGGEGHNKRSCIQPNTTGT
;
A
#
# COMPACT_ATOMS: atom_id res chain seq x y z
N LYS A 1 18.45 34.65 -34.49
CA LYS A 1 19.74 34.19 -35.08
C LYS A 1 20.92 34.90 -34.43
N ASP A 2 20.92 36.22 -34.35
CA ASP A 2 21.95 37.00 -33.65
C ASP A 2 22.12 36.59 -32.16
N THR A 3 21.02 36.47 -31.42
CA THR A 3 21.01 35.99 -30.03
C THR A 3 21.53 34.56 -29.85
N TYR A 4 21.30 33.70 -30.84
CA TYR A 4 21.78 32.32 -30.84
C TYR A 4 23.29 32.27 -31.04
N LEU A 5 23.83 33.06 -31.97
CA LEU A 5 25.27 33.14 -32.21
C LEU A 5 26.00 33.72 -31.00
N LYS A 6 25.45 34.77 -30.37
CA LYS A 6 25.99 35.33 -29.11
C LYS A 6 26.04 34.33 -27.96
N ALA A 7 25.06 33.43 -27.86
CA ALA A 7 25.01 32.44 -26.80
C ALA A 7 26.11 31.35 -26.92
N TYR A 8 26.58 31.09 -28.13
CA TYR A 8 27.60 30.08 -28.45
C TYR A 8 28.85 30.71 -29.07
N GLU A 9 29.09 32.00 -28.84
CA GLU A 9 30.26 32.70 -29.37
C GLU A 9 31.58 32.19 -28.74
N TYR A 10 31.49 31.61 -27.54
CA TYR A 10 32.63 31.13 -26.78
C TYR A 10 32.62 29.61 -26.67
N ASP A 11 33.78 29.01 -26.90
CA ASP A 11 34.00 27.58 -26.68
C ASP A 11 34.12 27.27 -25.18
N LEU A 12 33.39 26.26 -24.72
CA LEU A 12 33.54 25.72 -23.37
C LEU A 12 34.84 24.91 -23.32
N GLN A 13 35.86 25.47 -22.67
CA GLN A 13 37.08 24.72 -22.39
C GLN A 13 36.76 23.50 -21.51
N PRO A 14 37.38 22.34 -21.76
CA PRO A 14 37.17 21.17 -20.93
C PRO A 14 37.61 21.47 -19.49
N ILE A 15 36.73 21.18 -18.55
CA ILE A 15 37.05 21.28 -17.12
C ILE A 15 37.91 20.07 -16.74
N ASN A 16 38.99 20.32 -16.01
CA ASN A 16 39.85 19.28 -15.44
C ASN A 16 39.01 18.24 -14.69
N ARG A 17 39.41 16.97 -14.79
CA ARG A 17 38.68 15.88 -14.14
C ARG A 17 38.88 15.95 -12.63
N SER A 18 37.95 15.38 -11.85
CA SER A 18 38.01 15.40 -10.38
C SER A 18 39.34 14.92 -9.77
N HIS A 19 40.07 14.03 -10.45
CA HIS A 19 41.38 13.53 -10.00
C HIS A 19 42.55 14.52 -10.20
N GLU A 20 42.40 15.52 -11.07
CA GLU A 20 43.36 16.59 -11.33
C GLU A 20 43.15 17.80 -10.42
N TRP A 21 42.05 17.82 -9.65
CA TRP A 21 41.77 18.91 -8.73
C TRP A 21 42.72 18.87 -7.54
N THR A 22 43.20 20.04 -7.12
CA THR A 22 43.99 20.18 -5.91
C THR A 22 43.16 19.72 -4.71
N LYS A 23 43.73 18.80 -3.92
CA LYS A 23 43.09 18.39 -2.67
C LYS A 23 43.08 19.59 -1.73
N SER A 24 41.90 20.06 -1.35
CA SER A 24 41.79 21.02 -0.26
C SER A 24 42.26 20.33 1.02
N GLY A 25 43.12 20.98 1.82
CA GLY A 25 43.51 20.50 3.15
C GLY A 25 42.39 20.62 4.18
N ILE A 26 41.15 20.74 3.72
CA ILE A 26 39.95 20.90 4.53
C ILE A 26 39.48 19.51 4.92
N GLU A 27 39.24 19.30 6.20
CA GLU A 27 38.74 18.03 6.69
C GLU A 27 37.35 17.72 6.08
N PRO A 28 37.10 16.47 5.64
CA PRO A 28 35.79 16.09 5.12
C PRO A 28 34.70 16.34 6.16
N VAL A 29 33.59 16.92 5.71
CA VAL A 29 32.40 17.07 6.56
C VAL A 29 31.89 15.67 6.91
N LEU A 30 31.62 15.43 8.20
CA LEU A 30 31.01 14.19 8.64
C LEU A 30 29.65 14.01 7.97
N PRO A 31 29.27 12.75 7.63
CA PRO A 31 27.95 12.49 7.08
C PRO A 31 26.87 12.94 8.08
N PRO A 32 25.70 13.39 7.59
CA PRO A 32 24.56 13.65 8.46
C PRO A 32 24.22 12.41 9.30
N ILE A 33 23.82 12.63 10.55
CA ILE A 33 23.33 11.55 11.41
C ILE A 33 22.07 10.96 10.77
N GLU A 34 22.08 9.66 10.49
CA GLU A 34 20.93 8.93 9.98
C GLU A 34 19.79 8.98 11.01
N LYS A 35 18.61 9.45 10.59
CA LYS A 35 17.40 9.47 11.43
C LYS A 35 16.35 8.54 10.83
N THR A 36 15.80 7.65 11.65
CA THR A 36 14.64 6.85 11.27
C THR A 36 13.41 7.73 11.14
N MET A 37 12.91 7.87 9.91
CA MET A 37 11.70 8.64 9.66
C MET A 37 10.47 7.89 10.18
N PRO A 38 9.47 8.59 10.76
CA PRO A 38 8.22 7.96 11.13
C PRO A 38 7.56 7.35 9.90
N SER A 39 7.13 6.10 10.03
CA SER A 39 6.46 5.40 8.93
C SER A 39 5.13 6.08 8.59
N LYS A 40 4.71 5.95 7.32
CA LYS A 40 3.38 6.37 6.89
C LYS A 40 2.29 5.72 7.75
N PRO A 41 1.32 6.49 8.29
CA PRO A 41 0.16 5.93 8.97
C PRO A 41 -0.59 4.94 8.07
N LYS A 42 -1.08 3.84 8.65
CA LYS A 42 -1.87 2.84 7.91
C LYS A 42 -3.16 3.46 7.38
N LYS A 43 -3.49 3.19 6.11
CA LYS A 43 -4.76 3.63 5.47
C LYS A 43 -5.99 3.22 6.29
N ASN A 44 -5.99 1.99 6.79
CA ASN A 44 -7.04 1.49 7.69
C ASN A 44 -6.44 1.16 9.06
N ARG A 45 -7.05 1.72 10.11
CA ARG A 45 -6.75 1.36 11.50
C ARG A 45 -7.23 -0.07 11.80
N ARG A 46 -6.44 -0.83 12.55
CA ARG A 46 -6.88 -2.11 13.14
C ARG A 46 -7.90 -1.84 14.24
N LYS A 47 -9.09 -2.46 14.16
CA LYS A 47 -10.13 -2.39 15.19
C LYS A 47 -9.86 -3.40 16.30
N ALA A 48 -10.12 -3.03 17.55
CA ALA A 48 -10.08 -3.97 18.68
C ALA A 48 -11.25 -4.96 18.63
N LYS A 49 -11.12 -6.09 19.32
CA LYS A 49 -12.11 -7.20 19.31
C LYS A 49 -13.52 -6.75 19.72
N ASN A 50 -13.60 -5.82 20.66
CA ASN A 50 -14.85 -5.34 21.25
C ASN A 50 -15.41 -4.06 20.55
N GLU A 51 -14.77 -3.58 19.48
CA GLU A 51 -15.28 -2.41 18.77
C GLU A 51 -16.55 -2.77 17.98
N PRO A 52 -17.64 -1.99 18.12
CA PRO A 52 -18.87 -2.24 17.37
C PRO A 52 -18.60 -2.10 15.87
N LYS A 53 -18.97 -3.14 15.11
CA LYS A 53 -18.96 -3.05 13.64
C LYS A 53 -20.09 -2.10 13.24
N LYS A 54 -19.73 -0.95 12.67
CA LYS A 54 -20.70 -0.06 12.02
C LYS A 54 -21.42 -0.84 10.92
N VAL A 55 -22.66 -1.25 11.17
CA VAL A 55 -23.56 -1.78 10.15
C VAL A 55 -24.18 -0.57 9.47
N LYS A 56 -24.10 -0.47 8.14
CA LYS A 56 -24.79 0.59 7.41
C LYS A 56 -26.29 0.40 7.58
N SER A 57 -27.04 1.50 7.72
CA SER A 57 -28.50 1.44 7.75
C SER A 57 -29.01 0.68 6.51
N GLY A 58 -29.88 -0.30 6.72
CA GLY A 58 -30.42 -1.15 5.66
C GLY A 58 -29.61 -2.40 5.30
N GLN A 59 -28.46 -2.67 5.95
CA GLN A 59 -27.70 -3.91 5.73
C GLN A 59 -27.89 -4.90 6.90
N LEU A 60 -28.26 -6.14 6.58
CA LEU A 60 -28.24 -7.24 7.55
C LEU A 60 -26.80 -7.75 7.70
N ASN A 61 -26.37 -7.97 8.94
CA ASN A 61 -25.09 -8.62 9.20
C ASN A 61 -25.27 -10.15 9.12
N ARG A 62 -24.18 -10.90 8.94
CA ARG A 62 -24.25 -12.37 8.83
C ARG A 62 -24.73 -13.04 10.12
N ALA A 63 -24.58 -12.38 11.27
CA ALA A 63 -25.07 -12.89 12.55
C ALA A 63 -26.60 -12.74 12.70
N SER A 64 -27.22 -11.78 12.01
CA SER A 64 -28.66 -11.53 12.03
C SER A 64 -29.43 -12.31 10.96
N LEU A 65 -28.77 -13.17 10.18
CA LEU A 65 -29.41 -14.00 9.16
C LEU A 65 -29.41 -15.48 9.57
N ILE A 66 -30.60 -16.05 9.70
CA ILE A 66 -30.77 -17.50 9.88
C ILE A 66 -30.38 -18.21 8.58
N MET A 67 -29.37 -19.09 8.67
CA MET A 67 -28.91 -19.87 7.53
C MET A 67 -29.78 -21.10 7.35
N ARG A 68 -30.58 -21.12 6.28
CA ARG A 68 -31.40 -22.28 5.89
C ARG A 68 -30.75 -23.10 4.77
N CYS A 69 -30.70 -24.40 4.95
CA CYS A 69 -30.16 -25.33 3.96
C CYS A 69 -31.19 -25.58 2.84
N ARG A 70 -30.83 -25.27 1.59
CA ARG A 70 -31.69 -25.55 0.43
C ARG A 70 -31.86 -27.04 0.11
N LYS A 71 -31.04 -27.92 0.69
CA LYS A 71 -31.11 -29.37 0.47
C LYS A 71 -32.12 -30.04 1.41
N CYS A 72 -32.00 -29.78 2.71
CA CYS A 72 -32.82 -30.44 3.73
C CYS A 72 -33.79 -29.52 4.49
N GLY A 73 -33.80 -28.22 4.21
CA GLY A 73 -34.61 -27.23 4.91
C GLY A 73 -34.11 -26.84 6.30
N GLY A 74 -33.17 -27.59 6.90
CA GLY A 74 -32.66 -27.35 8.24
C GLY A 74 -31.90 -26.02 8.41
N GLU A 75 -31.90 -25.49 9.64
CA GLU A 75 -31.24 -24.23 9.99
C GLU A 75 -29.78 -24.46 10.48
N GLY A 76 -29.00 -23.38 10.56
CA GLY A 76 -27.63 -23.40 11.13
C GLY A 76 -26.53 -23.91 10.19
N HIS A 77 -26.85 -24.38 8.99
CA HIS A 77 -25.88 -24.89 8.03
C HIS A 77 -26.29 -24.61 6.57
N ASN A 78 -25.36 -24.74 5.63
CA ASN A 78 -25.62 -24.54 4.19
C ASN A 78 -25.57 -25.88 3.42
N LYS A 79 -25.90 -25.87 2.13
CA LYS A 79 -25.88 -27.09 1.28
C LYS A 79 -24.51 -27.79 1.27
N ARG A 80 -23.39 -27.05 1.41
CA ARG A 80 -22.03 -27.61 1.37
C ARG A 80 -21.69 -28.40 2.64
N SER A 81 -22.16 -27.95 3.79
CA SER A 81 -21.97 -28.61 5.08
C SER A 81 -23.18 -29.47 5.48
N CYS A 82 -24.04 -29.83 4.53
CA CYS A 82 -25.24 -30.61 4.78
C CYS A 82 -24.92 -32.10 4.78
N ILE A 83 -25.21 -32.77 5.89
CA ILE A 83 -24.93 -34.20 6.10
C ILE A 83 -25.98 -35.08 5.40
N GLN A 84 -27.15 -34.52 5.04
CA GLN A 84 -28.22 -35.27 4.38
C GLN A 84 -27.83 -35.68 2.94
N PRO A 85 -28.15 -36.93 2.53
CA PRO A 85 -27.86 -37.43 1.20
C PRO A 85 -28.59 -36.60 0.13
N ASN A 86 -28.06 -36.57 -1.09
CA ASN A 86 -28.73 -35.87 -2.20
C ASN A 86 -29.99 -36.63 -2.58
N THR A 87 -31.17 -36.12 -2.22
CA THR A 87 -32.44 -36.60 -2.77
C THR A 87 -32.57 -36.08 -4.21
N THR A 88 -32.07 -36.84 -5.18
CA THR A 88 -32.46 -36.68 -6.59
C THR A 88 -33.83 -37.33 -6.75
N GLY A 89 -34.90 -36.53 -6.63
CA GLY A 89 -36.26 -36.95 -6.92
C GLY A 89 -36.54 -36.85 -8.42
N THR A 90 -37.03 -37.95 -8.97
CA THR A 90 -37.63 -38.17 -10.30
C THR A 90 -38.65 -37.10 -10.68
#